data_AF-A0A7S1FZT7-F1
#
_entry.id   AF-A0A7S1FZT7-F1
#
_cell.length_a   1.000
_cell.length_b   1.000
_cell.length_c   1.000
_cell.angle_alpha   90.00
_cell.angle_beta   90.00
_cell.angle_gamma   90.00
#
_symmetry.space_group_name_H-M   'P 1'
#
loop_
_entity.id
_entity.type
_entity.pdbx_description
1 polymer ?
#
loop_
_entity_poly.entity_id
_entity_poly.type
_entity_poly.pdbx_seq_one_letter_code
_entity_poly.pdbx_strand_id
1 'polypeptide(L)'
;KALYFPPSEEGADRRKTRFSPSAAHIFLKTLQDRKQLLRVYTQNVDGLEEAAGVLPSKVVYAHGTMRRVKCMKCGRKLDADEIRDDILAGSAPMCSSYPSTVAKKNKQKRGGDLKDNAEKDHLLTATRLVHKRGRQRRACSGIMKPCITFFGEKLENRVSKALELDKKRADAVIVIGTSLSVAPMSSVVTFLPPSIPRILINRNSVELPKMKQKKENVSNVLDFRGGKYSFDVRLLGFCDDVVKTIMAEFERNIPYKNKKIEDNGGRVATSGKAITINCAKTYLFPGAAVDDKEQNKNIPDYTETVICDHCENIIKNDDVVMKCINCFDFDLCRKCYSEQAKNHFRGSHKFIQA
;
A
#
# COMPACT_ATOMS: atom_id res chain seq x y z
N LYS A 1 -11.84 -17.07 -7.90
CA LYS A 1 -12.07 -15.60 -7.90
C LYS A 1 -11.05 -15.01 -8.87
N ALA A 2 -11.52 -14.38 -9.94
CA ALA A 2 -10.74 -14.06 -11.13
C ALA A 2 -9.64 -13.00 -10.86
N LEU A 3 -8.47 -13.22 -11.45
CA LEU A 3 -7.34 -12.29 -11.41
C LEU A 3 -7.63 -11.10 -12.33
N TYR A 4 -7.28 -9.89 -11.89
CA TYR A 4 -7.36 -8.71 -12.74
C TYR A 4 -6.16 -8.67 -13.69
N PHE A 5 -6.44 -8.64 -14.99
CA PHE A 5 -5.45 -8.40 -16.03
C PHE A 5 -5.67 -6.98 -16.57
N PRO A 6 -4.75 -6.03 -16.31
CA PRO A 6 -4.80 -4.73 -16.95
C PRO A 6 -4.57 -4.90 -18.46
N PRO A 7 -5.19 -4.09 -19.31
CA PRO A 7 -4.93 -4.13 -20.75
C PRO A 7 -3.48 -3.72 -21.05
N SER A 8 -2.83 -4.43 -21.98
CA SER A 8 -1.58 -4.01 -22.61
C SER A 8 -1.84 -2.86 -23.59
N GLU A 9 -0.91 -1.90 -23.70
CA GLU A 9 -1.09 -0.66 -24.46
C GLU A 9 -1.06 -0.80 -25.99
N GLU A 10 -0.94 -2.00 -26.56
CA GLU A 10 -0.89 -2.16 -28.01
C GLU A 10 -1.78 -3.30 -28.52
N GLY A 11 -2.80 -2.92 -29.29
CA GLY A 11 -3.31 -3.71 -30.42
C GLY A 11 -4.26 -4.88 -30.15
N ALA A 12 -4.59 -5.25 -28.91
CA ALA A 12 -5.49 -6.37 -28.64
C ALA A 12 -6.89 -5.91 -28.20
N ASP A 13 -7.89 -6.19 -29.04
CA ASP A 13 -9.32 -6.37 -28.78
C ASP A 13 -9.89 -5.71 -27.50
N ARG A 14 -10.77 -4.70 -27.67
CA ARG A 14 -11.53 -3.98 -26.63
C ARG A 14 -12.53 -4.90 -25.88
N ARG A 15 -12.14 -6.10 -25.45
CA ARG A 15 -12.91 -6.89 -24.48
C ARG A 15 -12.75 -6.26 -23.11
N LYS A 16 -13.68 -5.33 -22.83
CA LYS A 16 -14.05 -4.76 -21.53
C LYS A 16 -13.32 -5.43 -20.36
N THR A 17 -12.47 -4.69 -19.67
CA THR A 17 -12.11 -5.02 -18.29
C THR A 17 -13.41 -5.35 -17.54
N ARG A 18 -13.48 -6.48 -16.82
CA ARG A 18 -14.69 -6.87 -16.08
C ARG A 18 -15.07 -5.85 -14.99
N PHE A 19 -14.16 -4.94 -14.66
CA PHE A 19 -14.31 -3.94 -13.62
C PHE A 19 -13.92 -2.57 -14.17
N SER A 20 -14.67 -1.55 -13.76
CA SER A 20 -14.42 -0.14 -14.05
C SER A 20 -14.14 0.61 -12.75
N PRO A 21 -13.35 1.69 -12.79
CA PRO A 21 -13.16 2.55 -11.63
C PRO A 21 -14.49 3.00 -11.01
N SER A 22 -14.57 2.94 -9.69
CA SER A 22 -15.74 3.41 -8.93
C SER A 22 -15.72 4.94 -8.72
N ALA A 23 -16.78 5.50 -8.13
CA ALA A 23 -16.81 6.93 -7.80
C ALA A 23 -15.69 7.31 -6.82
N ALA A 24 -15.32 6.42 -5.88
CA ALA A 24 -14.16 6.63 -5.01
C ALA A 24 -12.84 6.77 -5.78
N HIS A 25 -12.65 6.00 -6.85
CA HIS A 25 -11.45 6.14 -7.70
C HIS A 25 -11.44 7.46 -8.47
N ILE A 26 -12.60 7.86 -9.00
CA ILE A 26 -12.78 9.16 -9.67
C ILE A 26 -12.54 10.32 -8.70
N PHE A 27 -12.95 10.19 -7.43
CA PHE A 27 -12.67 11.16 -6.39
C PHE A 27 -11.16 11.35 -6.17
N LEU A 28 -10.36 10.28 -6.16
CA LEU A 28 -8.89 10.38 -6.08
C LEU A 28 -8.32 11.16 -7.29
N LYS A 29 -8.79 10.87 -8.50
CA LYS A 29 -8.41 11.62 -9.71
C LYS A 29 -8.80 13.09 -9.60
N THR A 30 -9.98 13.39 -9.06
CA THR A 30 -10.46 14.76 -8.84
C THR A 30 -9.54 15.52 -7.87
N LEU A 31 -9.14 14.90 -6.76
CA LEU A 31 -8.16 15.51 -5.82
C LEU A 31 -6.80 15.74 -6.50
N GLN A 32 -6.37 14.83 -7.38
CA GLN A 32 -5.15 15.01 -8.17
C GLN A 32 -5.23 16.22 -9.09
N ASP A 33 -6.33 16.37 -9.83
CA ASP A 33 -6.51 17.44 -10.81
C ASP A 33 -6.60 18.81 -10.14
N ARG A 34 -7.15 18.83 -8.92
CA ARG A 34 -7.16 20.02 -8.04
C ARG A 34 -5.83 20.26 -7.33
N LYS A 35 -4.80 19.44 -7.57
CA LYS A 35 -3.47 19.47 -6.93
C LYS A 35 -3.50 19.29 -5.40
N GLN A 36 -4.54 18.62 -4.89
CA GLN A 36 -4.75 18.35 -3.46
C GLN A 36 -4.36 16.92 -3.06
N LEU A 37 -4.10 16.04 -4.03
CA LEU A 37 -3.65 14.67 -3.76
C LEU A 37 -2.13 14.62 -3.59
N LEU A 38 -1.63 14.33 -2.39
CA LEU A 38 -0.21 14.02 -2.19
C LEU A 38 0.13 12.62 -2.71
N ARG A 39 -0.55 11.60 -2.18
CA ARG A 39 -0.35 10.17 -2.46
C ARG A 39 -1.60 9.35 -2.16
N VAL A 40 -1.78 8.24 -2.86
CA VAL A 40 -2.72 7.16 -2.57
C VAL A 40 -1.92 5.97 -2.08
N TYR A 41 -2.21 5.51 -0.86
CA TYR A 41 -1.72 4.23 -0.34
C TYR A 41 -2.85 3.22 -0.42
N THR A 42 -2.79 2.31 -1.38
CA THR A 42 -3.86 1.32 -1.62
C THR A 42 -3.43 -0.07 -1.17
N GLN A 43 -4.34 -0.77 -0.50
CA GLN A 43 -4.20 -2.19 -0.16
C GLN A 43 -4.74 -3.10 -1.27
N ASN A 44 -5.45 -2.52 -2.25
CA ASN A 44 -5.95 -3.23 -3.41
C ASN A 44 -4.79 -3.63 -4.32
N VAL A 45 -5.00 -4.65 -5.13
CA VAL A 45 -4.02 -5.16 -6.11
C VAL A 45 -4.54 -5.10 -7.55
N ASP A 46 -5.76 -4.59 -7.72
CA ASP A 46 -6.52 -4.55 -8.99
C ASP A 46 -6.08 -3.42 -9.91
N GLY A 47 -5.34 -2.40 -9.47
CA GLY A 47 -4.84 -1.37 -10.37
C GLY A 47 -5.89 -0.35 -10.84
N LEU A 48 -7.08 -0.32 -10.24
CA LEU A 48 -8.16 0.57 -10.68
C LEU A 48 -7.89 2.05 -10.39
N GLU A 49 -6.96 2.38 -9.50
CA GLU A 49 -6.53 3.76 -9.24
C GLU A 49 -5.87 4.38 -10.48
N GLU A 50 -4.93 3.65 -11.10
CA GLU A 50 -4.30 4.07 -12.35
C GLU A 50 -5.30 4.06 -13.51
N ALA A 51 -6.21 3.08 -13.55
CA ALA A 51 -7.27 3.03 -14.56
C ALA A 51 -8.24 4.23 -14.47
N ALA A 52 -8.39 4.83 -13.29
CA ALA A 52 -9.12 6.09 -13.10
C ALA A 52 -8.31 7.33 -13.53
N GLY A 53 -7.05 7.17 -13.94
CA GLY A 53 -6.15 8.23 -14.35
C GLY A 53 -5.32 8.85 -13.22
N VAL A 54 -5.30 8.25 -12.02
CA VAL A 54 -4.35 8.68 -10.98
C VAL A 54 -2.94 8.35 -11.47
N LEU A 55 -2.03 9.32 -11.40
CA LEU A 55 -0.67 9.16 -11.90
C LEU A 55 0.02 8.00 -11.15
N PRO A 56 0.76 7.12 -11.85
CA PRO A 56 1.50 6.03 -11.18
C PRO A 56 2.47 6.55 -10.12
N SER A 57 3.01 7.76 -10.31
CA SER A 57 3.89 8.40 -9.32
C SER A 57 3.17 8.77 -8.03
N LYS A 58 1.83 8.89 -8.02
CA LYS A 58 1.01 9.18 -6.84
C LYS A 58 0.40 7.94 -6.18
N VAL A 59 0.57 6.74 -6.75
CA VAL A 59 0.01 5.50 -6.19
C VAL A 59 1.11 4.64 -5.57
N VAL A 60 0.88 4.20 -4.33
CA VAL A 60 1.70 3.23 -3.63
C VAL A 60 0.82 2.01 -3.34
N TYR A 61 1.04 0.95 -4.10
CA TYR A 61 0.40 -0.34 -3.88
C TYR A 61 1.08 -1.06 -2.71
N ALA A 62 0.47 -1.03 -1.54
CA ALA A 62 1.01 -1.59 -0.31
C ALA A 62 1.28 -3.09 -0.45
N HIS A 63 0.36 -3.82 -1.07
CA HIS A 63 0.43 -5.27 -1.27
C HIS A 63 0.85 -5.66 -2.69
N GLY A 64 1.54 -4.77 -3.40
CA GLY A 64 1.95 -5.03 -4.78
C GLY A 64 0.79 -4.97 -5.78
N THR A 65 1.02 -5.44 -7.00
CA THR A 65 0.05 -5.35 -8.10
C THR A 65 0.00 -6.64 -8.88
N MET A 66 -1.17 -6.93 -9.45
CA MET A 66 -1.33 -8.04 -10.39
C MET A 66 -0.67 -7.81 -11.76
N ARG A 67 -0.13 -6.61 -12.05
CA ARG A 67 0.47 -6.26 -13.36
C ARG A 67 1.66 -7.13 -13.76
N ARG A 68 2.46 -7.59 -12.80
CA ARG A 68 3.69 -8.36 -13.05
C ARG A 68 3.71 -9.62 -12.23
N VAL A 69 4.46 -10.59 -12.73
CA VAL A 69 4.73 -11.87 -12.06
C VAL A 69 6.22 -12.08 -11.90
N LYS A 70 6.63 -12.80 -10.87
CA LYS A 70 8.03 -13.08 -10.52
C LYS A 70 8.20 -14.59 -10.35
N CYS A 71 9.24 -15.14 -10.96
CA CYS A 71 9.65 -16.52 -10.70
C CYS A 71 10.15 -16.65 -9.25
N MET A 72 9.61 -17.60 -8.50
CA MET A 72 10.03 -17.86 -7.11
C MET A 72 11.41 -18.50 -6.99
N LYS A 73 11.97 -19.03 -8.09
CA LYS A 73 13.29 -19.68 -8.11
C LYS A 73 14.42 -18.78 -8.61
N CYS A 74 14.23 -18.10 -9.74
CA CYS A 74 15.27 -17.26 -10.36
C CYS A 74 15.02 -15.75 -10.24
N GLY A 75 13.84 -15.33 -9.77
CA GLY A 75 13.50 -13.92 -9.62
C GLY A 75 13.17 -13.17 -10.91
N ARG A 76 13.21 -13.83 -12.10
CA ARG A 76 12.78 -13.21 -13.37
C ARG A 76 11.38 -12.64 -13.23
N LYS A 77 11.20 -11.40 -13.66
CA LYS A 77 9.90 -10.72 -13.71
C LYS A 77 9.39 -10.69 -15.15
N LEU A 78 8.08 -10.87 -15.32
CA LEU A 78 7.35 -10.77 -16.58
C LEU A 78 6.07 -9.95 -16.34
N ASP A 79 5.47 -9.44 -17.41
CA ASP A 79 4.11 -8.92 -17.36
C ASP A 79 3.12 -10.07 -17.15
N ALA A 80 2.02 -9.81 -16.45
CA ALA A 80 1.06 -10.85 -16.09
C ALA A 80 0.33 -11.45 -17.30
N ASP A 81 0.30 -10.73 -18.42
CA ASP A 81 -0.28 -11.18 -19.68
C ASP A 81 0.46 -12.38 -20.27
N GLU A 82 1.77 -12.48 -20.00
CA GLU A 82 2.64 -13.61 -20.42
C GLU A 82 2.23 -14.94 -19.78
N ILE A 83 1.49 -14.92 -18.68
CA ILE A 83 1.03 -16.12 -17.96
C ILE A 83 -0.50 -16.27 -18.00
N ARG A 84 -1.19 -15.46 -18.82
CA ARG A 84 -2.65 -15.40 -18.87
C ARG A 84 -3.26 -16.75 -19.30
N ASP A 85 -2.70 -17.37 -20.33
CA ASP A 85 -3.24 -18.62 -20.88
C ASP A 85 -3.15 -19.77 -19.88
N ASP A 86 -2.03 -19.89 -19.16
CA ASP A 86 -1.85 -20.86 -18.08
C ASP A 86 -2.94 -20.70 -17.01
N ILE A 87 -3.19 -19.46 -16.59
CA ILE A 87 -4.20 -19.14 -15.57
C ILE A 87 -5.62 -19.47 -16.05
N LEU A 88 -5.95 -19.13 -17.29
CA LEU A 88 -7.27 -19.42 -17.87
C LEU A 88 -7.50 -20.93 -18.04
N ALA A 89 -6.43 -21.69 -18.31
CA ALA A 89 -6.44 -23.14 -18.35
C ALA A 89 -6.45 -23.80 -16.95
N GLY A 90 -6.39 -23.02 -15.86
CA GLY A 90 -6.31 -23.54 -14.49
C GLY A 90 -4.97 -24.20 -14.15
N SER A 91 -3.93 -23.96 -14.95
CA SER A 91 -2.58 -24.50 -14.78
C SER A 91 -1.69 -23.53 -14.02
N ALA A 92 -0.73 -24.05 -13.24
CA ALA A 92 0.25 -23.22 -12.54
C ALA A 92 1.32 -22.71 -13.53
N PRO A 93 1.49 -21.39 -13.72
CA PRO A 93 2.42 -20.88 -14.71
C PRO A 93 3.87 -21.11 -14.29
N MET A 94 4.66 -21.67 -15.21
CA MET A 94 6.04 -22.10 -14.96
C MET A 94 7.05 -21.18 -15.65
N CYS A 95 8.16 -20.92 -14.97
CA CYS A 95 9.23 -20.12 -15.54
C CYS A 95 9.88 -20.86 -16.72
N SER A 96 10.13 -20.14 -17.82
CA SER A 96 10.81 -20.65 -19.01
C SER A 96 12.26 -20.13 -19.15
N SER A 97 12.78 -19.42 -18.14
CA SER A 97 14.12 -18.81 -18.25
C SER A 97 15.23 -19.85 -18.24
N TYR A 98 16.20 -19.70 -19.15
CA TYR A 98 17.49 -20.35 -19.03
C TYR A 98 18.40 -19.46 -18.16
N PRO A 99 19.29 -20.03 -17.31
CA PRO A 99 20.17 -19.22 -16.47
C PRO A 99 21.06 -18.31 -17.32
N SER A 100 20.68 -17.03 -17.44
CA SER A 100 21.54 -15.99 -17.98
C SER A 100 22.67 -15.77 -16.98
N THR A 101 23.91 -15.87 -17.45
CA THR A 101 25.11 -15.71 -16.62
C THR A 101 25.02 -14.42 -15.81
N VAL A 102 25.29 -14.56 -14.50
CA VAL A 102 25.46 -13.48 -13.51
C VAL A 102 26.08 -12.24 -14.15
N ALA A 103 25.42 -11.09 -13.98
CA ALA A 103 25.95 -9.78 -14.35
C ALA A 103 27.38 -9.63 -13.80
N LYS A 104 28.37 -9.50 -14.70
CA LYS A 104 29.74 -9.19 -14.29
C LYS A 104 29.71 -7.83 -13.59
N LYS A 105 30.09 -7.79 -12.32
CA LYS A 105 30.43 -6.53 -11.62
C LYS A 105 31.51 -5.83 -12.45
N ASN A 106 31.21 -4.62 -12.93
CA ASN A 106 32.19 -3.74 -13.58
C ASN A 106 33.34 -3.47 -12.60
N LYS A 107 34.52 -4.06 -12.86
CA LYS A 107 35.79 -3.47 -12.44
C LYS A 107 36.24 -2.54 -13.56
N GLN A 108 36.37 -1.26 -13.25
CA GLN A 108 36.99 -0.25 -14.11
C GLN A 108 38.32 -0.77 -14.66
N LYS A 109 38.48 -0.77 -15.99
CA LYS A 109 39.79 -0.81 -16.66
C LYS A 109 40.11 0.59 -17.14
N ARG A 110 41.29 1.10 -16.75
CA ARG A 110 41.97 2.23 -17.38
C ARG A 110 42.62 1.75 -18.68
N GLY A 111 42.48 2.57 -19.71
CA GLY A 111 43.48 2.83 -20.76
C GLY A 111 43.64 1.79 -21.88
N GLY A 112 43.41 2.23 -23.11
CA GLY A 112 43.90 1.56 -24.32
C GLY A 112 42.96 1.72 -25.51
N ASP A 113 43.22 2.75 -26.32
CA ASP A 113 42.61 3.02 -27.63
C ASP A 113 42.76 1.85 -28.61
N LEU A 114 41.74 1.63 -29.45
CA LEU A 114 41.86 1.30 -30.88
C LEU A 114 40.47 1.30 -31.53
N LYS A 115 40.49 1.64 -32.83
CA LYS A 115 39.45 2.28 -33.64
C LYS A 115 38.42 1.34 -34.30
N ASP A 116 37.37 2.00 -34.78
CA ASP A 116 36.58 1.79 -36.01
C ASP A 116 35.39 0.81 -36.08
N ASN A 117 34.24 1.45 -36.39
CA ASN A 117 33.17 1.13 -37.35
C ASN A 117 32.11 0.04 -37.08
N ALA A 118 30.87 0.56 -36.97
CA ALA A 118 29.61 0.17 -37.65
C ALA A 118 29.17 -1.30 -37.66
N GLU A 119 28.02 -1.61 -37.06
CA GLU A 119 26.72 -1.78 -37.76
C GLU A 119 25.65 -2.35 -36.80
N LYS A 120 24.41 -1.95 -37.07
CA LYS A 120 23.18 -2.57 -36.56
C LYS A 120 23.06 -3.98 -37.18
N ASP A 121 22.66 -4.98 -36.40
CA ASP A 121 21.46 -5.74 -36.73
C ASP A 121 21.07 -6.84 -35.73
N HIS A 122 19.74 -6.88 -35.57
CA HIS A 122 18.85 -8.02 -35.45
C HIS A 122 19.34 -9.38 -34.92
N LEU A 123 18.58 -9.84 -33.91
CA LEU A 123 17.94 -11.15 -33.88
C LEU A 123 18.87 -12.35 -34.20
N LEU A 124 19.63 -12.82 -33.21
CA LEU A 124 20.27 -14.12 -33.29
C LEU A 124 19.48 -15.17 -32.51
N THR A 125 18.58 -15.76 -33.29
CA THR A 125 18.08 -17.13 -33.24
C THR A 125 19.09 -18.11 -32.64
N ALA A 126 18.57 -18.93 -31.75
CA ALA A 126 19.29 -20.02 -31.11
C ALA A 126 19.74 -21.07 -32.13
N THR A 127 20.99 -21.04 -32.62
CA THR A 127 21.70 -22.27 -33.05
C THR A 127 23.19 -22.03 -33.26
N ARG A 128 24.01 -22.46 -32.28
CA ARG A 128 25.36 -23.06 -32.39
C ARG A 128 26.20 -22.74 -31.16
N LEU A 129 26.08 -23.57 -30.14
CA LEU A 129 27.16 -23.79 -29.17
C LEU A 129 27.31 -25.29 -28.96
N VAL A 130 28.20 -25.90 -29.77
CA VAL A 130 28.61 -27.29 -29.61
C VAL A 130 29.86 -27.35 -28.74
N HIS A 131 29.75 -28.17 -27.69
CA HIS A 131 30.79 -28.84 -26.91
C HIS A 131 31.91 -28.05 -26.23
N LYS A 132 31.75 -27.84 -24.92
CA LYS A 132 32.76 -28.23 -23.91
C LYS A 132 32.03 -28.82 -22.68
N ARG A 133 32.62 -29.91 -22.17
CA ARG A 133 32.13 -30.85 -21.15
C ARG A 133 31.34 -30.21 -19.98
N GLY A 134 30.13 -30.74 -19.72
CA GLY A 134 29.72 -31.07 -18.34
C GLY A 134 28.88 -30.08 -17.52
N ARG A 135 27.79 -29.50 -18.05
CA ARG A 135 26.48 -29.36 -17.36
C ARG A 135 25.47 -28.76 -18.34
N GLN A 136 24.52 -29.54 -18.86
CA GLN A 136 23.37 -28.96 -19.56
C GLN A 136 22.68 -27.98 -18.60
N ARG A 137 22.63 -26.69 -18.95
CA ARG A 137 21.95 -25.68 -18.15
C ARG A 137 20.45 -25.92 -18.31
N ARG A 138 19.86 -26.62 -17.34
CA ARG A 138 18.41 -26.88 -17.30
C ARG A 138 17.67 -25.55 -17.23
N ALA A 139 16.57 -25.45 -17.97
CA ALA A 139 15.62 -24.35 -17.83
C ALA A 139 15.19 -24.24 -16.35
N CYS A 140 14.98 -23.01 -15.89
CA CYS A 140 14.40 -22.75 -14.59
C CYS A 140 13.04 -23.45 -14.54
N SER A 141 12.74 -24.13 -13.43
CA SER A 141 11.48 -24.85 -13.25
C SER A 141 10.68 -24.23 -12.10
N GLY A 142 10.83 -22.92 -11.88
CA GLY A 142 10.18 -22.23 -10.76
C GLY A 142 8.80 -21.72 -11.11
N ILE A 143 7.87 -21.76 -10.16
CA ILE A 143 6.52 -21.22 -10.33
C ILE A 143 6.57 -19.69 -10.47
N MET A 144 5.77 -19.14 -11.37
CA MET A 144 5.56 -17.71 -11.55
C MET A 144 4.46 -17.26 -10.59
N LYS A 145 4.83 -16.43 -9.60
CA LYS A 145 3.91 -15.85 -8.62
C LYS A 145 3.61 -14.40 -9.00
N PRO A 146 2.36 -13.93 -8.96
CA PRO A 146 2.07 -12.50 -9.08
C PRO A 146 2.88 -11.66 -8.08
N CYS A 147 3.29 -10.47 -8.48
CA CYS A 147 4.03 -9.52 -7.65
C CYS A 147 3.10 -8.82 -6.66
N ILE A 148 2.37 -9.61 -5.88
CA ILE A 148 1.59 -9.20 -4.74
C ILE A 148 2.20 -9.77 -3.47
N THR A 149 2.03 -9.07 -2.36
CA THR A 149 2.46 -9.52 -1.04
C THR A 149 1.42 -10.47 -0.48
N PHE A 150 1.84 -11.69 -0.16
CA PHE A 150 1.00 -12.69 0.53
C PHE A 150 1.12 -12.49 2.05
N PHE A 151 0.16 -13.05 2.81
CA PHE A 151 0.28 -13.09 4.26
C PHE A 151 1.58 -13.77 4.70
N GLY A 152 2.26 -13.15 5.66
CA GLY A 152 3.59 -13.59 6.13
C GLY A 152 4.75 -13.18 5.23
N GLU A 153 4.51 -12.46 4.12
CA GLU A 153 5.58 -11.81 3.36
C GLU A 153 5.74 -10.34 3.80
N LYS A 154 6.98 -9.86 3.74
CA LYS A 154 7.30 -8.47 4.05
C LYS A 154 6.73 -7.52 3.00
N LEU A 155 6.22 -6.36 3.41
CA LEU A 155 5.87 -5.29 2.49
C LEU A 155 7.09 -4.80 1.71
N GLU A 156 6.87 -4.32 0.49
CA GLU A 156 7.95 -3.69 -0.26
C GLU A 156 8.42 -2.39 0.43
N ASN A 157 9.73 -2.22 0.60
CA ASN A 157 10.36 -1.04 1.23
C ASN A 157 9.92 0.31 0.64
N ARG A 158 9.33 0.32 -0.57
CA ARG A 158 8.77 1.54 -1.18
C ARG A 158 7.64 2.14 -0.33
N VAL A 159 6.89 1.32 0.40
CA VAL A 159 5.77 1.77 1.25
C VAL A 159 6.33 2.62 2.38
N SER A 160 7.24 2.07 3.19
CA SER A 160 7.87 2.81 4.30
C SER A 160 8.60 4.05 3.82
N LYS A 161 9.40 3.94 2.74
CA LYS A 161 10.14 5.09 2.18
C LYS A 161 9.20 6.21 1.72
N ALA A 162 8.15 5.88 0.98
CA ALA A 162 7.19 6.88 0.52
C ALA A 162 6.48 7.54 1.71
N LEU A 163 6.05 6.74 2.69
CA LEU A 163 5.31 7.24 3.83
C LEU A 163 6.16 8.11 4.77
N GLU A 164 7.42 7.77 4.98
CA GLU A 164 8.38 8.59 5.75
C GLU A 164 8.63 9.96 5.10
N LEU A 165 8.66 10.03 3.77
CA LEU A 165 8.76 11.29 3.03
C LEU A 165 7.45 12.08 3.06
N ASP A 166 6.33 11.42 2.81
CA ASP A 166 5.01 12.03 2.74
C ASP A 166 4.53 12.50 4.12
N LYS A 167 4.94 11.84 5.20
CA LYS A 167 4.67 12.23 6.61
C LYS A 167 5.02 13.68 6.93
N LYS A 168 6.05 14.23 6.28
CA LYS A 168 6.51 15.61 6.48
C LYS A 168 5.72 16.64 5.69
N ARG A 169 4.91 16.20 4.71
CA ARG A 169 4.22 17.04 3.73
C ARG A 169 2.70 16.94 3.83
N ALA A 170 2.20 15.83 4.35
CA ALA A 170 0.79 15.59 4.53
C ALA A 170 0.20 16.59 5.52
N ASP A 171 -0.93 17.16 5.15
CA ASP A 171 -1.71 18.13 5.93
C ASP A 171 -3.12 17.62 6.26
N ALA A 172 -3.56 16.54 5.63
CA ALA A 172 -4.76 15.77 5.94
C ALA A 172 -4.59 14.29 5.53
N VAL A 173 -5.36 13.38 6.16
CA VAL A 173 -5.47 11.98 5.73
C VAL A 173 -6.94 11.56 5.62
N ILE A 174 -7.28 10.92 4.50
CA ILE A 174 -8.60 10.36 4.24
C ILE A 174 -8.45 8.84 4.13
N VAL A 175 -9.15 8.10 4.98
CA VAL A 175 -9.21 6.64 4.96
C VAL A 175 -10.51 6.23 4.29
N ILE A 176 -10.45 5.53 3.17
CA ILE A 176 -11.62 5.17 2.36
C ILE A 176 -11.72 3.65 2.24
N GLY A 177 -12.87 3.07 2.60
CA GLY A 177 -13.24 1.70 2.25
C GLY A 177 -12.32 0.60 2.79
N THR A 178 -11.82 0.74 4.01
CA THR A 178 -10.91 -0.23 4.64
C THR A 178 -11.24 -0.40 6.13
N SER A 179 -11.11 -1.62 6.64
CA SER A 179 -11.17 -1.94 8.07
C SER A 179 -9.90 -1.55 8.83
N LEU A 180 -8.78 -1.28 8.13
CA LEU A 180 -7.45 -1.09 8.70
C LEU A 180 -7.04 -2.21 9.68
N SER A 181 -7.39 -3.46 9.37
CA SER A 181 -7.12 -4.62 10.24
C SER A 181 -5.81 -5.34 9.96
N VAL A 182 -5.10 -5.00 8.88
CA VAL A 182 -3.88 -5.71 8.44
C VAL A 182 -2.65 -4.82 8.66
N ALA A 183 -1.73 -5.28 9.50
CA ALA A 183 -0.44 -4.62 9.67
C ALA A 183 0.48 -4.84 8.45
N PRO A 184 1.39 -3.88 8.18
CA PRO A 184 1.60 -2.62 8.89
C PRO A 184 0.63 -1.49 8.48
N MET A 185 -0.23 -1.73 7.49
CA MET A 185 -1.12 -0.69 6.94
C MET A 185 -2.12 -0.14 7.97
N SER A 186 -2.53 -0.96 8.94
CA SER A 186 -3.31 -0.57 10.12
C SER A 186 -2.67 0.58 10.93
N SER A 187 -1.35 0.72 10.87
CA SER A 187 -0.57 1.72 11.63
C SER A 187 -0.26 2.99 10.85
N VAL A 188 -0.68 3.13 9.59
CA VAL A 188 -0.41 4.34 8.80
C VAL A 188 -0.98 5.59 9.47
N VAL A 189 -2.20 5.50 10.01
CA VAL A 189 -2.87 6.63 10.65
C VAL A 189 -2.15 7.04 11.95
N THR A 190 -1.63 6.07 12.70
CA THR A 190 -0.90 6.31 13.96
C THR A 190 0.54 6.75 13.73
N PHE A 191 1.11 6.48 12.55
CA PHE A 191 2.44 6.91 12.16
C PHE A 191 2.53 8.40 11.78
N LEU A 192 1.44 8.97 11.26
CA LEU A 192 1.34 10.38 10.88
C LEU A 192 1.26 11.31 12.11
N PRO A 193 1.77 12.56 12.03
CA PRO A 193 1.72 13.52 13.12
C PRO A 193 0.32 13.68 13.73
N PRO A 194 0.21 13.85 15.07
CA PRO A 194 -1.06 14.09 15.73
C PRO A 194 -1.84 15.30 15.20
N SER A 195 -1.15 16.33 14.70
CA SER A 195 -1.78 17.54 14.17
C SER A 195 -2.54 17.34 12.85
N ILE A 196 -2.32 16.23 12.13
CA ILE A 196 -2.96 15.98 10.84
C ILE A 196 -4.43 15.58 11.05
N PRO A 197 -5.40 16.28 10.43
CA PRO A 197 -6.81 15.89 10.42
C PRO A 197 -7.03 14.56 9.70
N ARG A 198 -7.92 13.74 10.25
CA ARG A 198 -8.21 12.36 9.85
C ARG A 198 -9.69 12.21 9.56
N ILE A 199 -10.00 11.86 8.32
CA ILE A 199 -11.37 11.64 7.85
C ILE A 199 -11.52 10.15 7.54
N LEU A 200 -12.56 9.52 8.06
CA LEU A 200 -12.96 8.16 7.70
C LEU A 200 -14.16 8.21 6.75
N ILE A 201 -14.07 7.51 5.63
CA ILE A 201 -15.18 7.20 4.72
C ILE A 201 -15.26 5.68 4.65
N ASN A 202 -16.24 5.06 5.31
CA ASN A 202 -16.32 3.60 5.34
C ASN A 202 -17.72 3.11 5.64
N ARG A 203 -18.02 1.84 5.41
CA ARG A 203 -19.34 1.29 5.78
C ARG A 203 -19.52 1.16 7.29
N ASN A 204 -18.48 0.72 7.97
CA ASN A 204 -18.43 0.51 9.42
C ASN A 204 -17.46 1.50 10.07
N SER A 205 -17.67 1.74 11.36
CA SER A 205 -16.71 2.46 12.18
C SER A 205 -15.39 1.66 12.27
N VAL A 206 -14.27 2.37 12.32
CA VAL A 206 -12.94 1.78 12.53
C VAL A 206 -12.37 2.30 13.85
N GLU A 207 -11.89 1.39 14.69
CA GLU A 207 -11.12 1.73 15.87
C GLU A 207 -9.64 1.75 15.52
N LEU A 208 -8.96 2.83 15.87
CA LEU A 208 -7.51 2.92 15.70
C LEU A 208 -6.81 2.22 16.87
N PRO A 209 -5.65 1.59 16.65
CA PRO A 209 -4.86 0.99 17.71
C PRO A 209 -4.59 2.01 18.82
N LYS A 210 -4.77 1.60 20.08
CA LYS A 210 -4.44 2.44 21.24
C LYS A 210 -2.92 2.65 21.27
N MET A 211 -2.45 3.88 21.01
CA MET A 211 -1.06 4.20 21.35
C MET A 211 -0.90 4.16 22.87
N LYS A 212 0.03 3.33 23.37
CA LYS A 212 0.51 3.44 24.76
C LYS A 212 1.17 4.82 24.87
N GLN A 213 0.48 5.81 25.44
CA GLN A 213 1.05 7.14 25.68
C GLN A 213 2.34 6.97 26.49
N LYS A 214 3.47 7.42 25.95
CA LYS A 214 4.74 7.45 26.68
C LYS A 214 4.83 8.72 27.52
N LYS A 215 5.24 8.53 28.78
CA LYS A 215 5.59 9.56 29.77
C LYS A 215 6.91 10.30 29.49
N GLU A 216 7.42 10.32 28.26
CA GLU A 216 8.76 10.86 27.98
C GLU A 216 8.76 11.96 26.91
N ASN A 217 9.44 13.04 27.28
CA ASN A 217 9.63 14.34 26.61
C ASN A 217 10.17 14.23 25.18
N VAL A 218 9.33 13.83 24.22
CA VAL A 218 9.56 14.04 22.79
C VAL A 218 8.69 15.21 22.35
N SER A 219 9.28 16.40 22.32
CA SER A 219 8.78 17.63 21.68
C SER A 219 7.25 17.81 21.67
N ASN A 220 6.73 18.57 22.65
CA ASN A 220 5.43 19.27 22.83
C ASN A 220 4.39 19.37 21.68
N VAL A 221 4.21 18.38 20.81
CA VAL A 221 3.08 18.31 19.89
C VAL A 221 2.04 17.41 20.55
N LEU A 222 1.42 17.95 21.59
CA LEU A 222 0.24 17.33 22.19
C LEU A 222 -0.80 17.19 21.08
N ASP A 223 -1.36 15.98 20.92
CA ASP A 223 -2.55 15.80 20.11
C ASP A 223 -3.62 16.75 20.66
N PHE A 224 -4.11 17.68 19.83
CA PHE A 224 -5.12 18.66 20.24
C PHE A 224 -6.43 17.99 20.74
N ARG A 225 -6.57 16.68 20.54
CA ARG A 225 -7.65 15.82 21.04
C ARG A 225 -7.37 15.17 22.40
N GLY A 226 -6.41 15.65 23.19
CA GLY A 226 -6.14 15.12 24.53
C GLY A 226 -5.51 13.72 24.51
N GLY A 227 -4.76 13.39 23.46
CA GLY A 227 -3.93 12.18 23.39
C GLY A 227 -4.64 10.88 23.02
N LYS A 228 -5.90 10.92 22.55
CA LYS A 228 -6.60 9.74 21.97
C LYS A 228 -6.59 9.80 20.44
N TYR A 229 -5.83 8.90 19.81
CA TYR A 229 -5.87 8.72 18.35
C TYR A 229 -7.28 8.33 17.90
N SER A 230 -7.95 9.22 17.17
CA SER A 230 -9.29 9.02 16.63
C SER A 230 -9.45 9.75 15.29
N PHE A 231 -10.52 9.40 14.55
CA PHE A 231 -10.95 10.15 13.37
C PHE A 231 -11.70 11.40 13.79
N ASP A 232 -11.37 12.54 13.17
CA ASP A 232 -12.01 13.83 13.44
C ASP A 232 -13.43 13.89 12.85
N VAL A 233 -13.60 13.27 11.68
CA VAL A 233 -14.87 13.13 10.98
C VAL A 233 -15.03 11.68 10.52
N ARG A 234 -16.21 11.11 10.73
CA ARG A 234 -16.58 9.78 10.24
C ARG A 234 -17.78 9.89 9.33
N LEU A 235 -17.62 9.53 8.07
CA LEU A 235 -18.68 9.49 7.06
C LEU A 235 -18.99 8.01 6.80
N LEU A 236 -20.01 7.50 7.47
CA LEU A 236 -20.33 6.08 7.46
C LEU A 236 -21.40 5.76 6.43
N GLY A 237 -21.15 4.82 5.51
CA GLY A 237 -22.08 4.39 4.47
C GLY A 237 -21.39 3.81 3.24
N PHE A 238 -22.11 3.70 2.13
CA PHE A 238 -21.49 3.33 0.85
C PHE A 238 -20.49 4.41 0.43
N CYS A 239 -19.22 4.01 0.23
CA CYS A 239 -18.14 4.96 -0.06
C CYS A 239 -18.44 5.81 -1.30
N ASP A 240 -19.00 5.20 -2.35
CA ASP A 240 -19.34 5.88 -3.59
C ASP A 240 -20.41 6.98 -3.41
N ASP A 241 -21.39 6.80 -2.51
CA ASP A 241 -22.44 7.80 -2.26
C ASP A 241 -21.89 8.97 -1.43
N VAL A 242 -21.04 8.65 -0.45
CA VAL A 242 -20.34 9.66 0.36
C VAL A 242 -19.47 10.55 -0.52
N VAL A 243 -18.60 9.97 -1.36
CA VAL A 243 -17.68 10.75 -2.20
C VAL A 243 -18.43 11.55 -3.27
N LYS A 244 -19.51 11.03 -3.86
CA LYS A 244 -20.37 11.81 -4.77
C LYS A 244 -20.94 13.05 -4.08
N THR A 245 -21.36 12.91 -2.83
CA THR A 245 -21.86 14.04 -2.02
C THR A 245 -20.77 15.08 -1.79
N ILE A 246 -19.55 14.65 -1.45
CA ILE A 246 -18.39 15.55 -1.28
C ILE A 246 -18.05 16.26 -2.60
N MET A 247 -18.03 15.51 -3.71
CA MET A 247 -17.73 16.07 -5.04
C MET A 247 -18.77 17.11 -5.46
N ALA A 248 -20.06 16.88 -5.19
CA ALA A 248 -21.11 17.87 -5.43
C ALA A 248 -20.89 19.16 -4.62
N GLU A 249 -20.37 19.08 -3.40
CA GLU A 249 -20.00 20.26 -2.60
C GLU A 249 -18.79 21.01 -3.18
N PHE A 250 -17.83 20.31 -3.80
CA PHE A 250 -16.70 20.97 -4.48
C PHE A 250 -17.13 21.84 -5.66
N GLU A 251 -18.21 21.45 -6.36
CA GLU A 251 -18.76 22.20 -7.50
C GLU A 251 -19.56 23.43 -7.06
N ARG A 252 -20.15 23.39 -5.87
CA ARG A 252 -20.97 24.50 -5.34
C ARG A 252 -20.17 25.73 -4.94
N ASN A 253 -18.83 25.64 -4.83
CA ASN A 253 -17.91 26.77 -4.60
C ASN A 253 -18.36 27.72 -3.47
N ILE A 254 -19.03 27.21 -2.43
CA ILE A 254 -19.56 28.04 -1.34
C ILE A 254 -18.37 28.48 -0.47
N PRO A 255 -18.08 29.80 -0.37
CA PRO A 255 -17.03 30.27 0.53
C PRO A 255 -17.41 29.90 1.97
N TYR A 256 -16.50 29.23 2.68
CA TYR A 256 -16.66 28.84 4.07
C TYR A 256 -16.72 30.11 4.95
N LYS A 257 -17.92 30.71 5.07
CA LYS A 257 -18.19 31.75 6.06
C LYS A 257 -18.39 31.07 7.41
N ASN A 258 -17.61 31.50 8.41
CA ASN A 258 -17.72 31.11 9.82
C ASN A 258 -19.17 31.14 10.29
N LYS A 259 -19.89 30.03 10.14
CA LYS A 259 -21.24 29.88 10.68
C LYS A 259 -21.08 29.33 12.09
N LYS A 260 -21.40 30.14 13.10
CA LYS A 260 -21.57 29.65 14.47
C LYS A 260 -22.60 28.52 14.43
N ILE A 261 -22.19 27.33 14.85
CA ILE A 261 -23.06 26.15 14.93
C ILE A 261 -23.73 26.24 16.30
N GLU A 262 -25.01 26.62 16.32
CA GLU A 262 -25.87 26.47 17.49
C GLU A 262 -26.39 25.04 17.54
N ASP A 263 -26.13 24.38 18.67
CA ASP A 263 -26.45 22.99 18.95
C ASP A 263 -27.88 22.89 19.49
N ASN A 264 -28.79 22.30 18.70
CA ASN A 264 -30.15 21.97 19.14
C ASN A 264 -30.57 20.61 18.56
N GLY A 265 -30.37 19.57 19.36
CA GLY A 265 -31.28 18.42 19.53
C GLY A 265 -31.66 17.61 18.30
N GLY A 266 -31.12 16.38 18.24
CA GLY A 266 -31.23 15.38 17.18
C GLY A 266 -32.60 15.18 16.48
N ARG A 267 -32.52 14.96 15.16
CA ARG A 267 -33.56 14.31 14.33
C ARG A 267 -32.91 13.47 13.21
N VAL A 268 -33.57 12.37 12.87
CA VAL A 268 -33.20 11.40 11.83
C VAL A 268 -33.28 12.05 10.45
N ALA A 269 -32.21 11.90 9.65
CA ALA A 269 -32.10 12.50 8.33
C ALA A 269 -32.73 11.61 7.25
N THR A 270 -33.97 11.91 6.92
CA THR A 270 -34.48 11.74 5.57
C THR A 270 -34.09 12.99 4.77
N SER A 271 -33.50 12.78 3.60
CA SER A 271 -32.94 13.82 2.70
C SER A 271 -31.72 14.60 3.24
N GLY A 272 -30.56 14.34 2.66
CA GLY A 272 -29.50 15.33 2.43
C GLY A 272 -28.87 16.11 3.60
N LYS A 273 -29.09 15.76 4.88
CA LYS A 273 -28.43 16.43 6.01
C LYS A 273 -27.96 15.47 7.07
N ALA A 274 -26.65 15.33 7.14
CA ALA A 274 -25.89 14.41 7.95
C ALA A 274 -26.25 14.48 9.48
N ILE A 275 -26.76 13.37 10.04
CA ILE A 275 -27.11 13.20 11.46
C ILE A 275 -25.82 13.14 12.28
N THR A 276 -25.70 13.93 13.36
CA THR A 276 -24.53 13.93 14.25
C THR A 276 -24.84 13.20 15.56
N ILE A 277 -24.08 12.15 15.90
CA ILE A 277 -24.08 11.51 17.23
C ILE A 277 -22.91 12.08 18.04
N ASN A 278 -23.17 12.46 19.28
CA ASN A 278 -22.26 13.25 20.11
C ASN A 278 -21.05 12.44 20.61
N CYS A 279 -19.91 12.59 19.91
CA CYS A 279 -18.50 12.55 20.33
C CYS A 279 -17.67 12.07 19.11
N ALA A 280 -17.03 13.01 18.41
CA ALA A 280 -16.57 12.94 16.99
C ALA A 280 -17.71 13.14 15.98
N LYS A 281 -17.49 13.99 14.97
CA LYS A 281 -18.47 14.37 13.93
C LYS A 281 -18.76 13.17 13.02
N THR A 282 -19.61 12.28 13.49
CA THR A 282 -20.03 11.06 12.79
C THR A 282 -21.31 11.35 12.04
N TYR A 283 -21.31 11.02 10.75
CA TYR A 283 -22.38 11.28 9.80
C TYR A 283 -22.75 9.98 9.11
N LEU A 284 -24.04 9.65 9.12
CA LEU A 284 -24.54 8.40 8.53
C LEU A 284 -25.14 8.66 7.14
N PHE A 285 -24.73 7.84 6.19
CA PHE A 285 -25.20 7.76 4.82
C PHE A 285 -25.91 6.41 4.60
N PRO A 286 -26.69 6.25 3.53
CA PRO A 286 -27.26 4.96 3.17
C PRO A 286 -26.20 3.85 3.14
N GLY A 287 -26.58 2.68 3.67
CA GLY A 287 -25.70 1.52 3.76
C GLY A 287 -24.76 1.49 4.97
N ALA A 288 -24.77 2.51 5.83
CA ALA A 288 -23.99 2.53 7.07
C ALA A 288 -24.34 1.33 7.95
N ALA A 289 -23.31 0.60 8.37
CA ALA A 289 -23.44 -0.46 9.35
C ALA A 289 -23.03 0.13 10.71
N VAL A 290 -24.05 0.51 11.48
CA VAL A 290 -23.87 0.95 12.87
C VAL A 290 -23.99 -0.31 13.71
N ASP A 291 -22.91 -0.73 14.35
CA ASP A 291 -22.89 -1.96 15.13
C ASP A 291 -23.91 -1.85 16.28
N ASP A 292 -24.96 -2.66 16.24
CA ASP A 292 -25.59 -3.17 17.46
C ASP A 292 -24.50 -3.98 18.18
N LYS A 293 -24.30 -3.72 19.47
CA LYS A 293 -23.13 -4.11 20.28
C LYS A 293 -22.85 -5.63 20.40
N GLU A 294 -23.42 -6.51 19.57
CA GLU A 294 -23.35 -7.96 19.74
C GLU A 294 -22.66 -8.78 18.63
N GLN A 295 -22.24 -8.21 17.49
CA GLN A 295 -21.77 -9.06 16.38
C GLN A 295 -20.26 -9.20 16.16
N ASN A 296 -19.40 -8.65 17.03
CA ASN A 296 -17.94 -8.67 16.80
C ASN A 296 -17.16 -9.66 17.69
N LYS A 297 -17.63 -10.92 17.79
CA LYS A 297 -16.89 -12.01 18.45
C LYS A 297 -16.16 -12.96 17.50
N ASN A 298 -16.30 -12.79 16.19
CA ASN A 298 -15.64 -13.62 15.17
C ASN A 298 -14.72 -12.79 14.25
N ILE A 299 -13.92 -11.89 14.83
CA ILE A 299 -12.74 -11.38 14.11
C ILE A 299 -11.70 -12.50 14.20
N PRO A 300 -11.23 -13.07 13.07
CA PRO A 300 -10.12 -14.01 13.11
C PRO A 300 -8.96 -13.33 13.85
N ASP A 301 -8.41 -14.00 14.85
CA ASP A 301 -7.23 -13.52 15.55
C ASP A 301 -6.05 -13.57 14.56
N TYR A 302 -5.82 -12.45 13.88
CA TYR A 302 -4.71 -12.31 12.95
C TYR A 302 -3.45 -12.12 13.78
N THR A 303 -2.71 -13.21 13.99
CA THR A 303 -1.36 -13.11 14.55
C THR A 303 -0.48 -12.36 13.55
N GLU A 304 -0.07 -11.14 13.91
CA GLU A 304 0.87 -10.35 13.11
C GLU A 304 2.17 -11.15 12.95
N THR A 305 2.45 -11.63 11.74
CA THR A 305 3.73 -12.23 11.42
C THR A 305 4.75 -11.11 11.28
N VAL A 306 5.61 -10.94 12.28
CA VAL A 306 6.66 -9.92 12.28
C VAL A 306 7.94 -10.49 11.67
N ILE A 307 8.56 -9.78 10.73
CA ILE A 307 9.80 -10.18 10.07
C ILE A 307 10.89 -9.20 10.44
N CYS A 308 12.04 -9.70 10.90
CA CYS A 308 13.19 -8.86 11.23
C CYS A 308 13.76 -8.17 9.99
N ASP A 309 13.90 -6.84 10.02
CA ASP A 309 14.44 -6.01 8.94
C ASP A 309 15.91 -6.29 8.59
N HIS A 310 16.66 -6.91 9.50
CA HIS A 310 18.08 -7.19 9.30
C HIS A 310 18.36 -8.60 8.80
N CYS A 311 17.83 -9.62 9.48
CA CYS A 311 18.11 -11.03 9.15
C CYS A 311 17.03 -11.69 8.30
N GLU A 312 15.93 -10.99 7.99
CA GLU A 312 14.79 -11.44 7.19
C GLU A 312 14.06 -12.68 7.75
N ASN A 313 14.37 -13.09 8.98
CA ASN A 313 13.69 -14.19 9.65
C ASN A 313 12.41 -13.70 10.34
N ILE A 314 11.41 -14.57 10.38
CA ILE A 314 10.19 -14.39 11.18
C ILE A 314 10.57 -14.35 12.67
N ILE A 315 10.11 -13.33 13.39
CA ILE A 315 10.18 -13.24 14.85
C ILE A 315 9.00 -14.05 15.39
N LYS A 316 9.28 -15.08 16.18
CA LYS A 316 8.22 -15.95 16.73
C LYS A 316 7.38 -15.16 17.73
N ASN A 317 6.12 -15.56 17.92
CA ASN A 317 5.18 -14.83 18.78
C ASN A 317 5.66 -14.67 20.24
N ASP A 318 6.48 -15.60 20.74
CA ASP A 318 7.04 -15.53 22.10
C ASP A 318 8.34 -14.70 22.19
N ASP A 319 8.89 -14.28 21.04
CA ASP A 319 10.13 -13.51 20.97
C ASP A 319 9.85 -12.00 21.05
N VAL A 320 10.78 -11.29 21.68
CA VAL A 320 10.71 -9.83 21.81
C VAL A 320 10.97 -9.15 20.46
N VAL A 321 9.99 -8.34 20.02
CA VAL A 321 10.12 -7.46 18.85
C VAL A 321 10.64 -6.09 19.29
N MET A 322 11.75 -5.66 18.70
CA MET A 322 12.30 -4.31 18.89
C MET A 322 11.87 -3.41 17.74
N LYS A 323 10.83 -2.60 17.95
CA LYS A 323 10.25 -1.70 16.94
C LYS A 323 10.92 -0.34 16.94
N CYS A 324 11.32 0.17 15.79
CA CYS A 324 11.75 1.56 15.64
C CYS A 324 10.53 2.49 15.69
N ILE A 325 10.56 3.54 16.51
CA ILE A 325 9.43 4.48 16.61
C ILE A 325 9.51 5.62 15.58
N ASN A 326 10.64 5.74 14.89
CA ASN A 326 10.90 6.79 13.92
C ASN A 326 10.61 6.33 12.48
N CYS A 327 10.86 5.06 12.20
CA CYS A 327 10.61 4.43 10.90
C CYS A 327 9.22 3.80 10.85
N PHE A 328 8.66 3.73 9.64
CA PHE A 328 7.44 2.98 9.42
C PHE A 328 7.77 1.50 9.20
N ASP A 329 7.26 0.63 10.06
CA ASP A 329 7.40 -0.83 9.94
C ASP A 329 8.87 -1.31 9.90
N PHE A 330 9.68 -0.84 10.87
CA PHE A 330 11.06 -1.29 11.03
C PHE A 330 11.23 -2.04 12.36
N ASP A 331 11.38 -3.34 12.27
CA ASP A 331 11.35 -4.27 13.39
C ASP A 331 12.64 -5.11 13.42
N LEU A 332 13.26 -5.22 14.59
CA LEU A 332 14.44 -6.07 14.80
C LEU A 332 14.13 -7.16 15.81
N CYS A 333 14.65 -8.36 15.56
CA CYS A 333 14.71 -9.36 16.62
C CYS A 333 15.75 -8.95 17.68
N ARG A 334 15.64 -9.49 18.90
CA ARG A 334 16.54 -9.17 20.01
C ARG A 334 18.04 -9.30 19.67
N LYS A 335 18.41 -10.30 18.86
CA LYS A 335 19.79 -10.53 18.41
C LYS A 335 20.28 -9.44 17.46
N CYS A 336 19.47 -9.08 16.47
CA CYS A 336 19.84 -8.05 15.51
C CYS A 336 19.82 -6.66 16.15
N TYR A 337 18.97 -6.42 17.15
CA TYR A 337 18.92 -5.15 17.87
C TYR A 337 20.27 -4.77 18.50
N SER A 338 20.93 -5.70 19.20
CA SER A 338 22.22 -5.42 19.88
C SER A 338 23.32 -4.95 18.92
N GLU A 339 23.26 -5.37 17.65
CA GLU A 339 24.26 -5.05 16.64
C GLU A 339 23.84 -3.86 15.77
N GLN A 340 22.56 -3.77 15.43
CA GLN A 340 22.08 -2.87 14.37
C GLN A 340 21.48 -1.58 14.89
N ALA A 341 21.00 -1.50 16.13
CA ALA A 341 20.32 -0.31 16.63
C ALA A 341 21.22 0.94 16.61
N LYS A 342 22.50 0.80 16.95
CA LYS A 342 23.49 1.90 16.91
C LYS A 342 23.84 2.32 15.48
N ASN A 343 23.75 1.39 14.52
CA ASN A 343 24.04 1.66 13.11
C ASN A 343 22.82 2.24 12.39
N HIS A 344 21.62 1.90 12.84
CA HIS A 344 20.37 2.39 12.26
C HIS A 344 20.25 3.90 12.45
N PHE A 345 20.27 4.62 11.32
CA PHE A 345 20.31 6.09 11.26
C PHE A 345 21.35 6.71 12.22
N ARG A 346 22.56 6.14 12.23
CA ARG A 346 23.68 6.57 13.09
C ARG A 346 23.29 6.67 14.58
N GLY A 347 22.35 5.84 15.03
CA GLY A 347 21.92 5.75 16.43
C GLY A 347 20.95 6.84 16.87
N SER A 348 20.49 7.72 15.96
CA SER A 348 19.55 8.79 16.31
C SER A 348 18.10 8.31 16.48
N HIS A 349 17.77 7.16 15.89
CA HIS A 349 16.44 6.56 15.95
C HIS A 349 16.28 5.74 17.23
N LYS A 350 15.09 5.84 17.84
CA LYS A 350 14.77 5.15 19.09
C LYS A 350 14.01 3.85 18.81
N PHE A 351 14.24 2.87 19.68
CA PHE A 351 13.55 1.58 19.64
C PHE A 351 12.75 1.33 20.90
N ILE A 352 11.69 0.53 20.78
CA ILE A 352 10.89 0.03 21.89
C ILE A 352 10.73 -1.48 21.79
N GLN A 353 10.62 -2.12 22.94
CA GLN A 353 10.13 -3.49 23.03
C GLN A 353 8.60 -3.46 22.93
N ALA A 354 8.05 -4.14 21.93
CA ALA A 354 6.61 -4.29 21.73
C ALA A 354 6.03 -5.42 22.58
#